data_AF-A0A3M2IRL7-F1
#
_entry.id   AF-A0A3M2IRL7-F1
#
_cell.length_a   1.000
_cell.length_b   1.000
_cell.length_c   1.000
_cell.angle_alpha   90.00
_cell.angle_beta   90.00
_cell.angle_gamma   90.00
#
_symmetry.space_group_name_H-M   'P 1'
#
loop_
_entity.id
_entity.type
_entity.pdbx_description
1 polymer ?
#
loop_
_entity_poly.entity_id
_entity_poly.type
_entity_poly.pdbx_seq_one_letter_code
_entity_poly.pdbx_strand_id
1 'polypeptide(L)'
;ALGLLGARLVPGAAWVADAVDLAARVADVDLVVTGAGVLDVGALEHGVVAAAAGAALPLGVPSIAVAAQLRTGRRDWGAAGLAAGFAVLEHPEDEARWREDPAAALRDRIPRIARTWSR
;
A
#
# COMPACT_ATOMS: atom_id res chain seq x y z
N ALA A 1 -21.98 -18.96 -9.88
CA ALA A 1 -22.10 -20.20 -9.09
C ALA A 1 -22.17 -19.92 -7.58
N LEU A 2 -21.15 -19.30 -6.95
CA LEU A 2 -21.15 -19.06 -5.50
C LEU A 2 -22.35 -18.23 -4.97
N GLY A 3 -22.83 -17.24 -5.74
CA GLY A 3 -24.02 -16.46 -5.36
C GLY A 3 -25.30 -17.30 -5.26
N LEU A 4 -25.40 -18.41 -5.99
CA LEU A 4 -26.54 -19.35 -5.88
C LEU A 4 -26.53 -20.11 -4.54
N LEU A 5 -25.38 -20.16 -3.88
CA LEU A 5 -25.20 -20.72 -2.54
C LEU A 5 -25.33 -19.64 -1.44
N GLY A 6 -25.77 -18.43 -1.79
CA GLY A 6 -25.93 -17.30 -0.85
C GLY A 6 -24.66 -16.48 -0.60
N ALA A 7 -23.57 -16.71 -1.35
CA ALA A 7 -22.36 -15.90 -1.20
C ALA A 7 -22.58 -14.45 -1.68
N ARG A 8 -22.00 -13.49 -0.95
CA ARG A 8 -22.04 -12.06 -1.30
C ARG A 8 -20.69 -11.61 -1.85
N LEU A 9 -20.73 -10.84 -2.94
CA LEU A 9 -19.54 -10.10 -3.40
C LEU A 9 -19.31 -8.91 -2.48
N VAL A 10 -18.09 -8.80 -1.96
CA VAL A 10 -17.67 -7.74 -1.05
C VAL A 10 -16.33 -7.19 -1.49
N PRO A 11 -16.00 -5.92 -1.17
CA PRO A 11 -14.65 -5.39 -1.38
C PRO A 11 -13.67 -6.16 -0.49
N GLY A 12 -12.84 -7.01 -1.09
CA GLY A 12 -12.01 -7.96 -0.34
C GLY A 12 -11.06 -7.30 0.66
N ALA A 13 -10.41 -6.20 0.27
CA ALA A 13 -9.48 -5.49 1.16
C ALA A 13 -10.19 -4.85 2.36
N ALA A 14 -11.37 -4.24 2.16
CA ALA A 14 -12.18 -3.69 3.25
C ALA A 14 -12.67 -4.80 4.18
N TRP A 15 -13.15 -5.92 3.60
CA TRP A 15 -13.58 -7.09 4.37
C TRP A 15 -12.45 -7.64 5.25
N VAL A 16 -11.23 -7.75 4.73
CA VAL A 16 -10.06 -8.18 5.50
C VAL A 16 -9.68 -7.14 6.55
N ALA A 17 -9.68 -5.85 6.20
CA ALA A 17 -9.38 -4.77 7.13
C ALA A 17 -10.31 -4.80 8.36
N ASP A 18 -11.61 -5.01 8.15
CA ASP A 18 -12.59 -5.18 9.23
C ASP A 18 -12.30 -6.46 10.04
N ALA A 19 -12.05 -7.58 9.36
CA ALA A 19 -11.80 -8.86 10.02
C ALA A 19 -10.53 -8.87 10.88
N VAL A 20 -9.54 -8.04 10.54
CA VAL A 20 -8.30 -7.87 11.32
C VAL A 20 -8.31 -6.59 12.15
N ASP A 21 -9.46 -5.95 12.35
CA ASP A 21 -9.61 -4.72 13.12
C ASP A 21 -8.51 -3.68 12.83
N LEU A 22 -8.32 -3.41 11.53
CA LEU A 22 -7.23 -2.56 11.06
C LEU A 22 -7.35 -1.14 11.64
N ALA A 23 -8.57 -0.60 11.75
CA ALA A 23 -8.79 0.73 12.28
C ALA A 23 -8.29 0.88 13.73
N ALA A 24 -8.57 -0.10 14.61
CA ALA A 24 -8.05 -0.08 15.97
C ALA A 24 -6.52 -0.17 16.00
N ARG A 25 -5.93 -1.06 15.19
CA ARG A 25 -4.46 -1.18 15.09
C ARG A 25 -3.79 0.09 14.59
N VAL A 26 -4.43 0.80 13.67
CA VAL A 26 -3.90 2.06 13.15
C VAL A 26 -3.95 3.17 14.20
N ALA A 27 -4.92 3.15 15.11
CA ALA A 27 -5.01 4.13 16.20
C ALA A 27 -3.81 4.06 17.18
N ASP A 28 -3.10 2.93 17.21
CA ASP A 28 -1.98 2.68 18.13
C ASP A 28 -0.59 2.86 17.48
N VAL A 29 -0.50 3.42 16.26
CA VAL A 29 0.78 3.61 15.56
C VAL A 29 0.98 5.04 15.06
N ASP A 30 2.25 5.43 14.91
CA ASP A 30 2.63 6.75 14.39
C ASP A 30 2.72 6.80 12.85
N LEU A 31 2.74 5.64 12.19
CA LEU A 31 2.93 5.51 10.74
C LEU A 31 2.33 4.21 10.22
N VAL A 32 1.61 4.29 9.11
CA VAL A 32 1.18 3.12 8.33
C VAL A 32 2.07 2.97 7.10
N VAL A 33 2.61 1.77 6.92
CA VAL A 33 3.34 1.37 5.71
C VAL A 33 2.51 0.32 4.99
N THR A 34 2.08 0.63 3.77
CA THR A 34 1.33 -0.29 2.91
C THR A 34 2.06 -0.51 1.59
N GLY A 35 1.53 -1.36 0.71
CA GLY A 35 2.19 -1.63 -0.57
C GLY A 35 1.32 -2.35 -1.59
N ALA A 36 1.82 -2.33 -2.83
CA ALA A 36 1.24 -3.01 -3.99
C ALA A 36 2.37 -3.45 -4.93
N GLY A 37 2.08 -4.34 -5.88
CA GLY A 37 3.04 -4.60 -6.96
C GLY A 37 3.25 -3.35 -7.82
N VAL A 38 2.15 -2.73 -8.24
CA VAL A 38 2.14 -1.50 -9.02
C VAL A 38 1.19 -0.51 -8.35
N LEU A 39 1.66 0.71 -8.10
CA LEU A 39 0.82 1.80 -7.59
C LEU A 39 0.24 2.59 -8.77
N ASP A 40 -0.85 2.08 -9.32
CA ASP A 40 -1.68 2.76 -10.32
C ASP A 40 -2.96 3.32 -9.69
N VAL A 41 -3.82 3.96 -10.51
CA VAL A 41 -5.09 4.55 -10.05
C VAL A 41 -5.99 3.49 -9.41
N GLY A 42 -6.03 2.28 -9.96
CA GLY A 42 -6.86 1.20 -9.41
C GLY A 42 -6.41 0.78 -8.00
N ALA A 43 -5.10 0.71 -7.76
CA ALA A 43 -4.55 0.43 -6.44
C ALA A 43 -4.80 1.57 -5.42
N LEU A 44 -4.91 2.82 -5.87
CA LEU A 44 -5.23 3.96 -5.02
C LEU A 44 -6.71 4.01 -4.63
N GLU A 45 -7.60 3.59 -5.53
CA GLU A 45 -9.05 3.61 -5.30
C GLU A 45 -9.55 2.33 -4.62
N HIS A 46 -8.89 1.20 -4.86
CA HIS A 46 -9.33 -0.12 -4.41
C HIS A 46 -8.16 -0.96 -3.89
N GLY A 47 -8.49 -2.00 -3.12
CA GLY A 47 -7.49 -2.94 -2.64
C GLY A 47 -6.77 -2.48 -1.37
N VAL A 48 -5.58 -3.03 -1.14
CA VAL A 48 -4.87 -2.94 0.15
C VAL A 48 -4.41 -1.52 0.45
N VAL A 49 -3.91 -0.80 -0.56
CA VAL A 49 -3.42 0.58 -0.38
C VAL A 49 -4.59 1.50 -0.02
N ALA A 50 -5.69 1.44 -0.78
CA ALA A 50 -6.90 2.20 -0.50
C ALA A 50 -7.48 1.89 0.90
N ALA A 51 -7.56 0.61 1.29
CA ALA A 51 -8.08 0.22 2.60
C ALA A 51 -7.19 0.72 3.76
N ALA A 52 -5.86 0.61 3.62
CA ALA A 52 -4.92 1.09 4.64
C ALA A 52 -4.95 2.62 4.77
N ALA A 53 -4.91 3.35 3.66
CA ALA A 53 -4.99 4.81 3.65
C ALA A 53 -6.35 5.29 4.20
N GLY A 54 -7.44 4.63 3.82
CA GLY A 54 -8.79 4.93 4.33
C GLY A 54 -8.95 4.67 5.83
N ALA A 55 -8.26 3.69 6.39
CA ALA A 55 -8.25 3.44 7.83
C ALA A 55 -7.44 4.50 8.61
N ALA A 56 -6.36 5.00 8.03
CA ALA A 56 -5.45 5.93 8.68
C ALA A 56 -5.88 7.40 8.58
N LEU A 57 -6.45 7.80 7.44
CA LEU A 57 -6.80 9.18 7.14
C LEU A 57 -7.74 9.82 8.20
N PRO A 58 -8.82 9.16 8.66
CA PRO A 58 -9.70 9.73 9.70
C PRO A 58 -9.02 9.92 11.06
N LEU A 59 -7.94 9.17 11.32
CA LEU A 59 -7.17 9.23 12.56
C LEU A 59 -5.99 10.20 12.47
N GLY A 60 -5.76 10.81 11.30
CA GLY A 60 -4.62 11.69 11.07
C GLY A 60 -3.26 10.97 11.07
N VAL A 61 -3.24 9.64 11.01
CA VAL A 61 -2.01 8.85 10.99
C VAL A 61 -1.42 8.87 9.57
N PRO A 62 -0.17 9.30 9.38
CA PRO A 62 0.42 9.34 8.04
C PRO A 62 0.53 7.92 7.46
N SER A 63 0.23 7.80 6.17
CA SER A 63 0.35 6.55 5.41
C SER A 63 1.30 6.71 4.24
N ILE A 64 2.24 5.77 4.08
CA ILE A 64 3.11 5.69 2.90
C ILE A 64 2.91 4.37 2.17
N ALA A 65 3.05 4.40 0.85
CA ALA A 65 3.00 3.21 0.01
C ALA A 65 4.39 2.86 -0.53
N VAL A 66 4.78 1.59 -0.41
CA VAL A 66 5.95 1.02 -1.06
C VAL A 66 5.47 0.05 -2.13
N ALA A 67 5.81 0.33 -3.39
CA ALA A 67 5.40 -0.51 -4.52
C ALA A 67 6.59 -0.89 -5.39
N ALA A 68 6.51 -2.00 -6.13
CA ALA A 68 7.58 -2.32 -7.07
C ALA A 68 7.72 -1.19 -8.09
N GLN A 69 6.60 -0.75 -8.66
CA GLN A 69 6.54 0.34 -9.63
C GLN A 69 5.50 1.38 -9.23
N LEU A 70 5.77 2.64 -9.57
CA LEU A 70 4.82 3.74 -9.44
C LEU A 70 4.31 4.12 -10.84
N ARG A 71 2.99 4.13 -11.03
CA ARG A 71 2.33 4.62 -12.26
C ARG A 71 1.46 5.85 -12.00
N THR A 72 1.60 6.42 -10.82
CA THR A 72 0.88 7.58 -10.29
C THR A 72 1.88 8.54 -9.67
N GLY A 73 1.49 9.79 -9.48
CA GLY A 73 2.34 10.83 -8.90
C GLY A 73 1.83 11.34 -7.55
N ARG A 74 2.60 12.26 -6.96
CA ARG A 74 2.27 12.88 -5.65
C ARG A 74 0.85 13.45 -5.55
N ARG A 75 0.29 13.95 -6.65
CA ARG A 75 -1.08 14.48 -6.67
C ARG A 75 -2.11 13.39 -6.43
N ASP A 76 -1.96 12.25 -7.10
CA ASP A 76 -2.86 11.11 -6.98
C ASP A 76 -2.77 10.51 -5.57
N TRP A 77 -1.55 10.41 -5.03
CA TRP A 77 -1.31 9.90 -3.68
C TRP A 77 -1.97 10.77 -2.62
N GLY A 78 -1.80 12.09 -2.71
CA GLY A 78 -2.44 13.03 -1.79
C GLY A 78 -3.96 12.97 -1.86
N ALA A 79 -4.53 12.83 -3.06
CA ALA A 79 -5.97 12.64 -3.23
C ALA A 79 -6.48 11.32 -2.62
N ALA A 80 -5.65 10.27 -2.62
CA ALA A 80 -5.93 8.98 -2.01
C ALA A 80 -5.61 8.90 -0.50
N GLY A 81 -5.16 10.00 0.13
CA GLY A 81 -4.82 10.02 1.56
C GLY A 81 -3.42 9.48 1.91
N LEU A 82 -2.54 9.30 0.92
CA LEU A 82 -1.14 8.91 1.15
C LEU A 82 -0.26 10.16 1.28
N ALA A 83 0.65 10.11 2.26
CA ALA A 83 1.68 11.14 2.44
C ALA A 83 2.82 11.00 1.41
N ALA A 84 3.16 9.76 1.01
CA ALA A 84 4.18 9.49 0.01
C ALA A 84 4.03 8.10 -0.64
N GLY A 85 4.59 7.96 -1.84
CA GLY A 85 4.77 6.70 -2.56
C GLY A 85 6.24 6.48 -2.92
N PHE A 86 6.73 5.26 -2.78
CA PHE A 86 8.11 4.89 -3.05
C PHE A 86 8.18 3.66 -3.95
N ALA A 87 8.98 3.75 -5.01
CA ALA A 87 9.30 2.61 -5.87
C ALA A 87 10.42 1.77 -5.24
N VAL A 88 10.31 0.45 -5.39
CA VAL A 88 11.42 -0.49 -5.16
C VAL A 88 12.34 -0.53 -6.37
N LEU A 89 11.78 -0.58 -7.58
CA LEU A 89 12.54 -0.56 -8.83
C LEU A 89 12.85 0.89 -9.19
N GLU A 90 14.13 1.26 -9.20
CA GLU A 90 14.59 2.59 -9.61
C GLU A 90 15.07 2.57 -11.08
N HIS A 91 15.52 1.40 -11.56
CA HIS A 91 16.05 1.22 -12.90
C HIS A 91 15.49 -0.04 -13.57
N PRO A 92 15.46 -0.10 -14.92
CA PRO A 92 14.95 -1.26 -15.66
C PRO A 92 15.64 -2.59 -15.29
N GLU A 93 16.93 -2.55 -14.97
CA GLU A 93 17.71 -3.72 -14.55
C GLU A 93 17.25 -4.33 -13.21
N ASP A 94 16.54 -3.58 -12.36
CA ASP A 94 16.04 -4.06 -11.08
C ASP A 94 14.91 -5.11 -11.26
N GLU A 95 14.27 -5.16 -12.43
CA GLU A 95 13.14 -6.07 -12.68
C GLU A 95 13.54 -7.54 -12.59
N ALA A 96 14.73 -7.89 -13.07
CA ALA A 96 15.26 -9.25 -12.96
C ALA A 96 15.43 -9.64 -11.48
N ARG A 97 16.05 -8.75 -10.69
CA ARG A 97 16.27 -8.94 -9.25
C ARG A 97 14.95 -9.07 -8.48
N TRP A 98 13.97 -8.23 -8.81
CA TRP A 98 12.65 -8.29 -8.19
C TRP A 98 11.91 -9.58 -8.49
N ARG A 99 12.00 -10.10 -9.72
CA ARG A 99 11.38 -11.39 -10.07
C ARG A 99 12.06 -12.56 -9.37
N GLU A 100 13.37 -12.49 -9.17
CA GLU A 100 14.15 -13.54 -8.51
C GLU A 100 13.93 -13.56 -6.99
N ASP A 101 14.10 -12.41 -6.32
CA ASP A 101 13.92 -12.29 -4.87
C ASP A 101 13.32 -10.91 -4.49
N PRO A 102 11.99 -10.78 -4.51
CA PRO A 102 11.31 -9.55 -4.10
C PRO A 102 11.62 -9.16 -2.66
N ALA A 103 11.83 -10.14 -1.78
CA ALA A 103 12.11 -9.90 -0.37
C ALA A 103 13.50 -9.31 -0.17
N ALA A 104 14.52 -9.78 -0.90
CA ALA A 104 15.84 -9.14 -0.93
C ALA A 104 15.78 -7.73 -1.49
N ALA A 105 15.07 -7.52 -2.61
CA ALA A 105 14.91 -6.20 -3.19
C ALA A 105 14.27 -5.20 -2.21
N LEU A 106 13.23 -5.63 -1.48
CA LEU A 106 12.63 -4.83 -0.40
C LEU A 106 13.61 -4.57 0.74
N ARG A 107 14.29 -5.61 1.25
CA ARG A 107 15.26 -5.47 2.36
C ARG A 107 16.36 -4.46 2.05
N ASP A 108 16.84 -4.44 0.82
CA ASP A 108 17.85 -3.49 0.36
C ASP A 108 17.30 -2.07 0.22
N ARG A 109 16.06 -1.94 -0.25
CA ARG A 109 15.45 -0.64 -0.54
C ARG A 109 14.93 0.08 0.71
N ILE A 110 14.28 -0.63 1.61
CA ILE A 110 13.57 -0.06 2.76
C ILE A 110 14.45 0.87 3.61
N PRO A 111 15.72 0.57 3.92
CA PRO A 111 16.59 1.48 4.67
C PRO A 111 16.76 2.86 4.03
N ARG A 112 16.74 2.94 2.70
CA ARG A 112 16.83 4.21 1.97
C ARG A 112 15.50 4.97 2.04
N ILE A 113 14.38 4.28 1.87
CA ILE A 113 13.04 4.86 2.03
C ILE A 113 12.88 5.44 3.44
N ALA A 114 13.25 4.67 4.48
CA ALA A 114 13.17 5.12 5.87
C ALA A 114 13.95 6.41 6.11
N ARG A 115 15.18 6.52 5.59
CA ARG A 115 16.00 7.74 5.68
C ARG A 115 15.41 8.94 4.93
N THR A 116 14.69 8.69 3.82
CA THR A 116 14.04 9.76 3.06
C THR A 116 12.77 10.25 3.75
N TRP A 117 11.99 9.34 4.36
CA TRP A 117 10.78 9.70 5.10
C TRP A 117 11.06 10.39 6.44
N SER A 118 12.12 9.99 7.15
CA SER A 118 12.44 10.52 8.47
C SER A 118 13.11 11.91 8.47
N ARG A 119 13.30 12.53 7.30
CA ARG A 119 13.86 13.88 7.17
C ARG A 119 12.75 14.88 6.95
#